data_AF-A0A453A3E5-F1
#
_entry.id   AF-A0A453A3E5-F1
#
_cell.length_a   1.000
_cell.length_b   1.000
_cell.length_c   1.000
_cell.angle_alpha   90.00
_cell.angle_beta   90.00
_cell.angle_gamma   90.00
#
_symmetry.space_group_name_H-M   'P 1'
#
loop_
_entity.id
_entity.type
_entity.pdbx_description
1 polymer ?
#
loop_
_entity_poly.entity_id
_entity_poly.type
_entity_poly.pdbx_seq_one_letter_code
_entity_poly.pdbx_strand_id
1 'polypeptide(L)'
;MHDLVHDLARLVMADEILVSSKQGNTRGSCCHFALLNDCRKPLESSKIRALRFLGCEEYKLHDAAFSSAISLRVLDLSECTIHNLAYCIGELKQLRYLNAPRIQDAKIPDSITKLSKLIYLNLHGSPTMLALPESIGEIEGLLYLDLSGCSGIAKLPESFRRLQELVHLDMSNCSSVGGISVFLESLTQLEYLNLSCCQNIGDIPKALGGLYKLQYLNLSNSSYLQCCQEAEFLGALTKLVYLNLSSWYCELQKLPEALGRFTQLKYLNLSGWRDLAKLPRLFGSLKHLVHLDLSHCSMIDRLHEALVGLINLKYLNLEYTRLNLLPDDLTKLRYLNLSNLRNMQEDAFDSLINHICSNL
;
A
#
# COMPACT_ATOMS: atom_id res chain seq x y z
N MET A 1 -10.31 2.66 0.04
CA MET A 1 -10.01 1.70 -1.05
C MET A 1 -10.26 0.24 -0.68
N HIS A 2 -10.57 -0.11 0.58
CA HIS A 2 -10.97 -1.48 0.96
C HIS A 2 -12.30 -1.98 0.34
N ASP A 3 -13.11 -1.10 -0.26
CA ASP A 3 -14.45 -1.46 -0.75
C ASP A 3 -14.47 -2.28 -2.05
N LEU A 4 -13.61 -2.01 -3.04
CA LEU A 4 -13.69 -2.71 -4.34
C LEU A 4 -13.48 -4.23 -4.24
N VAL A 5 -12.57 -4.66 -3.36
CA VAL A 5 -12.22 -6.07 -3.16
C VAL A 5 -13.29 -6.77 -2.32
N HIS A 6 -13.77 -6.09 -1.28
CA HIS A 6 -14.86 -6.57 -0.43
C HIS A 6 -16.19 -6.65 -1.21
N ASP A 7 -16.44 -5.71 -2.11
CA ASP A 7 -17.63 -5.65 -2.96
C ASP A 7 -17.57 -6.67 -4.09
N LEU A 8 -16.39 -6.91 -4.70
CA LEU A 8 -16.21 -8.00 -5.67
C LEU A 8 -16.38 -9.37 -5.00
N ALA A 9 -15.83 -9.57 -3.81
CA ALA A 9 -16.05 -10.77 -3.02
C ALA A 9 -17.54 -10.93 -2.68
N ARG A 10 -18.21 -9.89 -2.17
CA ARG A 10 -19.67 -9.91 -1.88
C ARG A 10 -20.54 -10.20 -3.10
N LEU A 11 -20.27 -9.55 -4.24
CA LEU A 11 -21.00 -9.78 -5.49
C LEU A 11 -20.87 -11.21 -6.00
N VAL A 12 -19.74 -11.87 -5.76
CA VAL A 12 -19.52 -13.27 -6.13
C VAL A 12 -20.08 -14.25 -5.08
N MET A 13 -20.16 -13.83 -3.81
CA MET A 13 -20.62 -14.64 -2.67
C MET A 13 -22.14 -14.62 -2.45
N ALA A 14 -22.90 -13.84 -3.23
CA ALA A 14 -24.34 -13.67 -3.04
C ALA A 14 -25.18 -14.97 -3.24
N ASP A 15 -24.61 -16.00 -3.87
CA ASP A 15 -25.29 -17.29 -4.11
C ASP A 15 -24.77 -18.38 -3.15
N GLU A 16 -25.53 -18.66 -2.08
CA GLU A 16 -25.54 -19.87 -1.23
C GLU A 16 -24.21 -20.30 -0.54
N ILE A 17 -24.16 -20.09 0.78
CA ILE A 17 -23.03 -20.41 1.67
C ILE A 17 -23.12 -21.86 2.16
N LEU A 18 -22.06 -22.66 1.95
CA LEU A 18 -21.86 -23.93 2.65
C LEU A 18 -20.82 -23.75 3.76
N VAL A 19 -21.29 -23.76 5.01
CA VAL A 19 -20.42 -23.84 6.21
C VAL A 19 -20.24 -25.32 6.52
N SER A 20 -19.14 -25.92 6.10
CA SER A 20 -18.84 -27.32 6.49
C SER A 20 -18.19 -27.35 7.87
N SER A 21 -18.97 -27.09 8.93
CA SER A 21 -18.54 -27.48 10.28
C SER A 21 -18.90 -28.96 10.49
N LYS A 22 -17.89 -29.82 10.36
CA LYS A 22 -17.83 -31.24 10.77
C LYS A 22 -18.58 -32.24 9.88
N GLN A 23 -17.78 -33.13 9.28
CA GLN A 23 -18.09 -34.52 8.87
C GLN A 23 -19.39 -34.77 8.08
N GLY A 24 -19.26 -34.96 6.76
CA GLY A 24 -20.26 -35.72 5.99
C GLY A 24 -20.38 -35.32 4.52
N ASN A 25 -19.75 -36.11 3.65
CA ASN A 25 -20.12 -36.36 2.25
C ASN A 25 -20.52 -35.14 1.37
N THR A 26 -19.57 -34.60 0.62
CA THR A 26 -19.79 -33.54 -0.40
C THR A 26 -20.42 -34.05 -1.71
N ARG A 27 -20.90 -35.29 -1.78
CA ARG A 27 -21.60 -35.84 -2.96
C ARG A 27 -23.02 -35.27 -3.04
N GLY A 28 -23.16 -34.07 -3.61
CA GLY A 28 -24.43 -33.61 -4.17
C GLY A 28 -24.83 -32.15 -3.91
N SER A 29 -24.07 -31.37 -3.15
CA SER A 29 -24.48 -30.01 -2.82
C SER A 29 -24.22 -29.00 -3.95
N CYS A 30 -25.25 -28.23 -4.34
CA CYS A 30 -25.22 -27.17 -5.36
C CYS A 30 -24.51 -25.88 -4.89
N CYS A 31 -23.46 -25.97 -4.09
CA CYS A 31 -22.89 -24.78 -3.47
C CYS A 31 -21.85 -24.10 -4.34
N HIS A 32 -22.05 -22.80 -4.56
CA HIS A 32 -21.11 -21.93 -5.23
C HIS A 32 -20.01 -21.42 -4.29
N PHE A 33 -20.18 -21.55 -2.97
CA PHE A 33 -19.18 -21.18 -1.98
C PHE A 33 -18.78 -22.36 -1.08
N ALA A 34 -17.49 -22.44 -0.74
CA ALA A 34 -16.95 -23.44 0.16
C ALA A 34 -15.96 -22.85 1.16
N LEU A 35 -16.16 -23.20 2.43
CA LEU A 35 -15.19 -23.05 3.52
C LEU A 35 -14.65 -24.42 3.91
N LEU A 36 -13.35 -24.62 3.73
CA LEU A 36 -12.67 -25.88 4.02
C LEU A 36 -11.62 -25.71 5.10
N ASN A 37 -11.45 -26.72 5.94
CA ASN A 37 -10.43 -26.76 6.99
C ASN A 37 -9.33 -27.80 6.71
N ASP A 38 -9.30 -28.37 5.51
CA ASP A 38 -8.29 -29.32 5.09
C ASP A 38 -7.89 -29.04 3.63
N CYS A 39 -6.69 -28.47 3.44
CA CYS A 39 -6.11 -28.17 2.13
C CYS A 39 -5.25 -29.32 1.56
N ARG A 40 -5.18 -30.46 2.26
CA ARG A 40 -4.36 -31.62 1.86
C ARG A 40 -5.07 -32.52 0.85
N LYS A 41 -6.37 -32.33 0.65
CA LYS A 41 -7.19 -33.14 -0.26
C LYS A 41 -7.59 -32.32 -1.50
N PRO A 42 -7.67 -32.95 -2.67
CA PRO A 42 -8.18 -32.30 -3.86
C PRO A 42 -9.65 -31.92 -3.69
N LEU A 43 -10.04 -30.79 -4.27
CA LEU A 43 -11.43 -30.36 -4.32
C LEU A 43 -12.22 -31.26 -5.29
N GLU A 44 -13.25 -31.94 -4.80
CA GLU A 44 -14.05 -32.88 -5.61
C GLU A 44 -15.26 -32.23 -6.32
N SER A 45 -15.34 -30.89 -6.38
CA SER A 45 -16.49 -30.18 -6.98
C SER A 45 -16.07 -29.17 -8.04
N SER A 46 -16.69 -29.26 -9.20
CA SER A 46 -16.53 -28.32 -10.32
C SER A 46 -17.48 -27.12 -10.27
N LYS A 47 -18.43 -27.10 -9.34
CA LYS A 47 -19.45 -26.05 -9.23
C LYS A 47 -19.04 -24.89 -8.33
N ILE A 48 -18.03 -25.09 -7.47
CA ILE A 48 -17.57 -24.06 -6.53
C ILE A 48 -17.01 -22.87 -7.30
N ARG A 49 -17.49 -21.67 -6.96
CA ARG A 49 -17.09 -20.37 -7.50
C ARG A 49 -16.23 -19.58 -6.53
N ALA A 50 -16.35 -19.81 -5.24
CA ALA A 50 -15.53 -19.16 -4.22
C ALA A 50 -15.09 -20.17 -3.17
N LEU A 51 -13.79 -20.22 -2.91
CA LEU A 51 -13.16 -21.15 -1.99
C LEU A 51 -12.23 -20.40 -1.03
N ARG A 52 -12.41 -20.61 0.26
CA ARG A 52 -11.48 -20.18 1.30
C ARG A 52 -11.13 -21.34 2.22
N PHE A 53 -9.86 -21.44 2.58
CA PHE A 53 -9.43 -22.34 3.64
C PHE A 53 -9.36 -21.61 4.98
N LEU A 54 -9.72 -22.30 6.07
CA LEU A 54 -9.71 -21.80 7.43
C LEU A 54 -8.88 -22.71 8.33
N GLY A 55 -7.97 -22.15 9.11
CA GLY A 55 -7.15 -22.91 10.06
C GLY A 55 -6.25 -23.98 9.42
N CYS A 56 -5.76 -23.75 8.20
CA CYS A 56 -4.89 -24.65 7.45
C CYS A 56 -3.40 -24.31 7.58
N GLU A 57 -3.01 -23.57 8.62
CA GLU A 57 -1.64 -23.06 8.80
C GLU A 57 -0.61 -24.18 8.93
N GLU A 58 -0.98 -25.33 9.48
CA GLU A 58 -0.09 -26.48 9.66
C GLU A 58 -0.04 -27.42 8.46
N TYR A 59 -0.86 -27.17 7.43
CA TYR A 59 -1.08 -28.13 6.34
C TYR A 59 -0.52 -27.63 5.01
N LYS A 60 0.20 -28.54 4.34
CA LYS A 60 0.70 -28.31 2.98
C LYS A 60 -0.44 -28.38 1.98
N LEU A 61 -0.54 -27.35 1.13
CA LEU A 61 -1.44 -27.35 -0.01
C LEU A 61 -1.12 -28.50 -0.98
N HIS A 62 -2.15 -29.25 -1.38
CA HIS A 62 -2.00 -30.35 -2.32
C HIS A 62 -1.72 -29.87 -3.77
N ASP A 63 -0.79 -30.49 -4.48
CA ASP A 63 -0.37 -30.06 -5.84
C ASP A 63 -1.48 -30.16 -6.91
N ALA A 64 -2.52 -30.96 -6.65
CA ALA A 64 -3.71 -31.05 -7.49
C ALA A 64 -4.97 -30.52 -6.79
N ALA A 65 -4.81 -29.65 -5.78
CA ALA A 65 -5.91 -29.17 -4.92
C ALA A 65 -7.09 -28.62 -5.73
N PHE A 66 -6.82 -28.02 -6.90
CA PHE A 66 -7.81 -27.26 -7.66
C PHE A 66 -8.09 -27.82 -9.06
N SER A 67 -7.56 -28.98 -9.43
CA SER A 67 -7.65 -29.50 -10.80
C SER A 67 -9.10 -29.69 -11.29
N SER A 68 -10.05 -29.94 -10.39
CA SER A 68 -11.47 -30.08 -10.74
C SER A 68 -12.28 -28.78 -10.57
N ALA A 69 -11.70 -27.70 -10.04
CA ALA A 69 -12.38 -26.46 -9.66
C ALA A 69 -12.55 -25.47 -10.82
N ILE A 70 -12.99 -25.94 -11.99
CA ILE A 70 -13.02 -25.16 -13.25
C ILE A 70 -13.93 -23.92 -13.22
N SER A 71 -14.89 -23.85 -12.30
CA SER A 71 -15.80 -22.70 -12.14
C SER A 71 -15.30 -21.66 -11.14
N LEU A 72 -14.13 -21.88 -10.52
CA LEU A 72 -13.64 -21.06 -9.43
C LEU A 72 -13.30 -19.64 -9.90
N ARG A 73 -13.79 -18.66 -9.16
CA ARG A 73 -13.62 -17.21 -9.39
C ARG A 73 -12.84 -16.55 -8.25
N VAL A 74 -12.99 -17.05 -7.03
CA VAL A 74 -12.34 -16.54 -5.82
C VAL A 74 -11.61 -17.70 -5.15
N LEU A 75 -10.31 -17.54 -4.95
CA LEU A 75 -9.48 -18.45 -4.16
C LEU A 75 -8.73 -17.67 -3.10
N ASP A 76 -9.04 -17.97 -1.83
CA ASP A 76 -8.40 -17.34 -0.68
C ASP A 76 -7.63 -18.39 0.15
N LEU A 77 -6.31 -18.24 0.15
CA LEU A 77 -5.34 -19.09 0.83
C LEU A 77 -4.68 -18.36 2.01
N SER A 78 -5.28 -17.29 2.53
CA SER A 78 -4.70 -16.47 3.61
C SER A 78 -4.36 -17.25 4.89
N GLU A 79 -5.11 -18.32 5.18
CA GLU A 79 -4.91 -19.18 6.34
C GLU A 79 -4.25 -20.53 5.96
N CYS A 80 -3.49 -20.57 4.86
CA CYS A 80 -2.72 -21.73 4.42
C CYS A 80 -1.21 -21.46 4.48
N THR A 81 -0.43 -22.50 4.75
CA THR A 81 1.02 -22.48 4.49
C THR A 81 1.31 -22.94 3.06
N ILE A 82 1.77 -22.02 2.21
CA ILE A 82 1.98 -22.26 0.78
C ILE A 82 3.48 -22.51 0.51
N HIS A 83 3.90 -23.77 0.56
CA HIS A 83 5.29 -24.11 0.20
C HIS A 83 5.60 -23.83 -1.27
N ASN A 84 4.66 -24.17 -2.15
CA ASN A 84 4.66 -23.79 -3.54
C ASN A 84 3.21 -23.57 -3.99
N LEU A 85 3.03 -22.72 -5.01
CA LEU A 85 1.75 -22.61 -5.68
C LEU A 85 1.72 -23.63 -6.82
N ALA A 86 0.75 -24.53 -6.81
CA ALA A 86 0.68 -25.63 -7.76
C ALA A 86 0.49 -25.16 -9.21
N TYR A 87 1.08 -25.87 -10.18
CA TYR A 87 0.94 -25.57 -11.61
C TYR A 87 -0.51 -25.66 -12.11
N CYS A 88 -1.36 -26.45 -11.43
CA CYS A 88 -2.77 -26.57 -11.78
C CYS A 88 -3.56 -25.27 -11.55
N ILE A 89 -2.98 -24.26 -10.88
CA ILE A 89 -3.59 -22.94 -10.74
C ILE A 89 -3.94 -22.34 -12.10
N GLY A 90 -3.11 -22.56 -13.12
CA GLY A 90 -3.35 -22.08 -14.48
C GLY A 90 -4.59 -22.68 -15.15
N GLU A 91 -5.19 -23.74 -14.61
CA GLU A 91 -6.42 -24.35 -15.14
C GLU A 91 -7.69 -23.63 -14.67
N LEU A 92 -7.58 -22.74 -13.67
CA LEU A 92 -8.70 -21.98 -13.12
C LEU A 92 -9.07 -20.78 -14.02
N LYS A 93 -9.48 -21.03 -15.26
CA LYS A 93 -9.72 -19.99 -16.30
C LYS A 93 -10.79 -18.96 -15.95
N GLN A 94 -11.59 -19.20 -14.90
CA GLN A 94 -12.61 -18.27 -14.41
C GLN A 94 -12.13 -17.44 -13.21
N LEU A 95 -10.91 -17.67 -12.71
CA LEU A 95 -10.38 -17.02 -11.52
C LEU A 95 -10.24 -15.52 -11.76
N ARG A 96 -10.78 -14.75 -10.82
CA ARG A 96 -10.78 -13.28 -10.80
C ARG A 96 -10.04 -12.75 -9.58
N TYR A 97 -10.03 -13.52 -8.49
CA TYR A 97 -9.41 -13.17 -7.23
C TYR A 97 -8.55 -14.33 -6.74
N LEU A 98 -7.26 -14.06 -6.56
CA LEU A 98 -6.31 -14.98 -5.94
C LEU A 98 -5.60 -14.27 -4.77
N ASN A 99 -5.85 -14.74 -3.56
CA ASN A 99 -5.10 -14.36 -2.37
C ASN A 99 -4.23 -15.53 -1.93
N ALA A 100 -2.93 -15.43 -2.17
CA ALA A 100 -1.94 -16.49 -1.91
C ALA A 100 -0.71 -15.89 -1.21
N PRO A 101 -0.85 -15.42 0.04
CA PRO A 101 0.24 -14.78 0.75
C PRO A 101 1.25 -15.80 1.28
N ARG A 102 2.44 -15.32 1.64
CA ARG A 102 3.49 -16.08 2.35
C ARG A 102 3.90 -17.37 1.65
N ILE A 103 4.08 -17.29 0.33
CA ILE A 103 4.65 -18.39 -0.47
C ILE A 103 6.12 -18.57 -0.08
N GLN A 104 6.50 -19.82 0.20
CA GLN A 104 7.86 -20.18 0.63
C GLN A 104 8.74 -20.69 -0.53
N ASP A 105 8.20 -20.75 -1.75
CA ASP A 105 8.96 -21.14 -2.95
C ASP A 105 9.81 -19.97 -3.46
N ALA A 106 10.82 -20.30 -4.24
CA ALA A 106 11.63 -19.35 -4.98
C ALA A 106 10.90 -18.78 -6.21
N LYS A 107 9.89 -19.47 -6.74
CA LYS A 107 9.16 -19.08 -7.94
C LYS A 107 7.67 -19.37 -7.80
N ILE A 108 6.85 -18.55 -8.45
CA ILE A 108 5.45 -18.91 -8.75
C ILE A 108 5.40 -19.60 -10.12
N PRO A 109 4.47 -20.53 -10.36
CA PRO A 109 4.43 -21.28 -11.61
C PRO A 109 4.00 -20.37 -12.77
N ASP A 110 4.71 -20.43 -13.91
CA ASP A 110 4.39 -19.65 -15.12
C ASP A 110 2.94 -19.85 -15.59
N SER A 111 2.33 -21.00 -15.26
CA SER A 111 0.91 -21.27 -15.49
C SER A 111 -0.05 -20.19 -14.95
N ILE A 112 0.36 -19.41 -13.95
CA ILE A 112 -0.44 -18.31 -13.39
C ILE A 112 -0.76 -17.24 -14.45
N THR A 113 0.09 -17.06 -15.46
CA THR A 113 -0.14 -16.08 -16.54
C THR A 113 -1.28 -16.49 -17.46
N LYS A 114 -1.71 -17.76 -17.40
CA LYS A 114 -2.89 -18.25 -18.14
C LYS A 114 -4.23 -17.79 -17.54
N LEU A 115 -4.21 -17.11 -16.39
CA LEU A 115 -5.40 -16.59 -15.70
C LEU A 115 -5.85 -15.26 -16.30
N SER A 116 -6.30 -15.26 -17.56
CA SER A 116 -6.63 -14.04 -18.31
C SER A 116 -7.79 -13.21 -17.76
N LYS A 117 -8.56 -13.74 -16.80
CA LYS A 117 -9.66 -13.02 -16.12
C LYS A 117 -9.28 -12.51 -14.73
N LEU A 118 -8.03 -12.69 -14.31
CA LEU A 118 -7.58 -12.32 -12.98
C LEU A 118 -7.56 -10.79 -12.85
N ILE A 119 -8.22 -10.29 -11.80
CA ILE A 119 -8.37 -8.87 -11.48
C ILE A 119 -7.55 -8.52 -10.24
N TYR A 120 -7.48 -9.46 -9.29
CA TYR A 120 -6.81 -9.30 -8.00
C TYR A 120 -5.81 -10.43 -7.79
N LEU A 121 -4.55 -10.07 -7.57
CA LEU A 121 -3.47 -10.98 -7.22
C LEU A 121 -2.74 -10.46 -5.98
N ASN A 122 -2.79 -11.24 -4.90
CA ASN A 122 -2.03 -10.95 -3.70
C ASN A 122 -1.05 -12.10 -3.40
N LEU A 123 0.24 -11.76 -3.37
CA LEU A 123 1.35 -12.65 -3.10
C LEU A 123 2.21 -12.15 -1.92
N HIS A 124 1.66 -11.25 -1.10
CA HIS A 124 2.41 -10.55 -0.07
C HIS A 124 3.09 -11.48 0.94
N GLY A 125 4.20 -11.02 1.51
CA GLY A 125 4.95 -11.71 2.56
C GLY A 125 5.67 -12.96 2.07
N SER A 126 6.07 -13.00 0.80
CA SER A 126 6.78 -14.14 0.18
C SER A 126 8.29 -13.84 0.00
N PRO A 127 9.09 -13.78 1.08
CA PRO A 127 10.47 -13.26 1.04
C PRO A 127 11.44 -14.16 0.25
N THR A 128 11.13 -15.44 0.08
CA THR A 128 11.94 -16.41 -0.67
C THR A 128 11.76 -16.29 -2.18
N MET A 129 10.69 -15.63 -2.64
CA MET A 129 10.40 -15.47 -4.06
C MET A 129 11.48 -14.62 -4.72
N LEU A 130 12.16 -15.18 -5.73
CA LEU A 130 13.30 -14.54 -6.38
C LEU A 130 12.90 -13.75 -7.63
N ALA A 131 11.81 -14.12 -8.29
CA ALA A 131 11.31 -13.47 -9.49
C ALA A 131 9.82 -13.78 -9.73
N LEU A 132 9.16 -12.88 -10.46
CA LEU A 132 7.88 -13.14 -11.11
C LEU A 132 8.09 -13.87 -12.45
N PRO A 133 7.07 -14.56 -12.99
CA PRO A 133 7.11 -15.15 -14.33
C PRO A 133 7.40 -14.09 -15.38
N GLU A 134 8.25 -14.40 -16.36
CA GLU A 134 8.63 -13.47 -17.43
C GLU A 134 7.42 -12.92 -18.20
N SER A 135 6.31 -13.67 -18.23
CA SER A 135 5.05 -13.34 -18.88
C SER A 135 3.97 -12.79 -17.93
N ILE A 136 4.32 -12.31 -16.72
CA ILE A 136 3.32 -11.77 -15.77
C ILE A 136 2.44 -10.67 -16.39
N GLY A 137 2.99 -9.89 -17.33
CA GLY A 137 2.27 -8.87 -18.09
C GLY A 137 1.17 -9.38 -19.04
N GLU A 138 1.03 -10.69 -19.24
CA GLU A 138 -0.08 -11.27 -20.02
C GLU A 138 -1.42 -11.21 -19.27
N ILE A 139 -1.39 -10.94 -17.95
CA ILE A 139 -2.59 -10.72 -17.13
C ILE A 139 -3.02 -9.25 -17.29
N GLU A 140 -3.36 -8.85 -18.51
CA GLU A 140 -3.60 -7.44 -18.87
C GLU A 140 -4.78 -6.80 -18.11
N GLY A 141 -5.75 -7.62 -17.66
CA GLY A 141 -6.90 -7.17 -16.86
C GLY A 141 -6.65 -7.04 -15.36
N LEU A 142 -5.40 -7.18 -14.90
CA LEU A 142 -5.06 -7.10 -13.48
C LEU A 142 -5.18 -5.65 -12.99
N LEU A 143 -6.05 -5.43 -11.99
CA LEU A 143 -6.28 -4.10 -11.39
C LEU A 143 -5.55 -3.93 -10.06
N TYR A 144 -5.34 -5.03 -9.33
CA TYR A 144 -4.74 -5.03 -8.00
C TYR A 144 -3.62 -6.06 -7.93
N LEU A 145 -2.43 -5.59 -7.56
CA LEU A 145 -1.26 -6.41 -7.32
C LEU A 145 -0.61 -6.03 -5.98
N ASP A 146 -0.49 -7.01 -5.09
CA ASP A 146 0.22 -6.86 -3.82
C ASP A 146 1.38 -7.87 -3.77
N LEU A 147 2.60 -7.32 -3.75
CA LEU A 147 3.87 -8.00 -3.62
C LEU A 147 4.61 -7.51 -2.35
N SER A 148 3.92 -6.86 -1.42
CA SER A 148 4.55 -6.30 -0.23
C SER A 148 5.28 -7.40 0.56
N GLY A 149 6.50 -7.14 1.02
CA GLY A 149 7.32 -8.11 1.72
C GLY A 149 7.90 -9.24 0.85
N CYS A 150 7.80 -9.17 -0.48
CA CYS A 150 8.52 -10.07 -1.39
C CYS A 150 9.98 -9.63 -1.57
N SER A 151 10.72 -9.59 -0.46
CA SER A 151 12.07 -9.02 -0.39
C SER A 151 13.12 -9.71 -1.26
N GLY A 152 12.90 -10.96 -1.67
CA GLY A 152 13.81 -11.72 -2.54
C GLY A 152 13.76 -11.34 -4.03
N ILE A 153 12.72 -10.62 -4.46
CA ILE A 153 12.57 -10.25 -5.88
C ILE A 153 13.63 -9.21 -6.23
N ALA A 154 14.61 -9.61 -7.03
CA ALA A 154 15.71 -8.73 -7.43
C ALA A 154 15.33 -7.80 -8.60
N LYS A 155 14.48 -8.27 -9.52
CA LYS A 155 14.08 -7.53 -10.72
C LYS A 155 12.66 -7.92 -11.16
N LEU A 156 11.92 -6.96 -11.69
CA LEU A 156 10.66 -7.22 -12.38
C LEU A 156 10.91 -7.59 -13.86
N PRO A 157 10.15 -8.54 -14.42
CA PRO A 157 10.28 -8.94 -15.83
C PRO A 157 9.82 -7.81 -16.77
N GLU A 158 10.33 -7.80 -18.01
CA GLU A 158 10.03 -6.72 -18.98
C GLU A 158 8.54 -6.62 -19.30
N SER A 159 7.82 -7.75 -19.24
CA SER A 159 6.37 -7.77 -19.47
C SER A 159 5.58 -6.97 -18.44
N PHE A 160 6.13 -6.66 -17.26
CA PHE A 160 5.44 -5.93 -16.20
C PHE A 160 4.86 -4.59 -16.68
N ARG A 161 5.49 -3.93 -17.66
CA ARG A 161 4.99 -2.71 -18.32
C ARG A 161 3.65 -2.86 -19.06
N ARG A 162 3.17 -4.09 -19.26
CA ARG A 162 1.90 -4.40 -19.93
C ARG A 162 0.71 -4.40 -18.98
N LEU A 163 0.93 -4.33 -17.66
CA LEU A 163 -0.12 -4.30 -16.64
C LEU A 163 -0.78 -2.90 -16.56
N GLN A 164 -1.16 -2.33 -17.70
CA GLN A 164 -1.57 -0.94 -17.85
C GLN A 164 -2.88 -0.59 -17.15
N GLU A 165 -3.71 -1.59 -16.85
CA GLU A 165 -4.96 -1.44 -16.09
C GLU A 165 -4.74 -1.42 -14.57
N LEU A 166 -3.50 -1.58 -14.07
CA LEU A 166 -3.23 -1.55 -12.63
C LEU A 166 -3.66 -0.23 -12.00
N VAL A 167 -4.54 -0.36 -11.00
CA VAL A 167 -5.02 0.75 -10.15
C VAL A 167 -4.31 0.74 -8.81
N HIS A 168 -3.94 -0.44 -8.31
CA HIS A 168 -3.29 -0.62 -7.02
C HIS A 168 -2.04 -1.49 -7.14
N LEU A 169 -0.91 -0.92 -6.71
CA LEU A 169 0.37 -1.62 -6.61
C LEU A 169 0.98 -1.41 -5.23
N ASP A 170 1.11 -2.49 -4.44
CA ASP A 170 1.90 -2.50 -3.22
C ASP A 170 3.16 -3.35 -3.41
N MET A 171 4.32 -2.71 -3.27
CA MET A 171 5.64 -3.35 -3.27
C MET A 171 6.46 -2.90 -2.06
N SER A 172 5.80 -2.53 -0.97
CA SER A 172 6.49 -2.16 0.26
C SER A 172 7.38 -3.29 0.78
N ASN A 173 8.51 -2.97 1.38
CA ASN A 173 9.49 -3.93 1.89
C ASN A 173 10.07 -4.89 0.82
N CYS A 174 10.02 -4.53 -0.46
CA CYS A 174 10.77 -5.23 -1.52
C CYS A 174 12.20 -4.71 -1.60
N SER A 175 13.01 -4.94 -0.56
CA SER A 175 14.33 -4.30 -0.40
C SER A 175 15.33 -4.60 -1.52
N SER A 176 15.26 -5.76 -2.16
CA SER A 176 16.19 -6.17 -3.22
C SER A 176 15.75 -5.76 -4.63
N VAL A 177 14.52 -5.23 -4.80
CA VAL A 177 14.02 -4.91 -6.14
C VAL A 177 14.76 -3.71 -6.72
N GLY A 178 15.38 -3.91 -7.88
CA GLY A 178 16.09 -2.89 -8.63
C GLY A 178 15.27 -2.33 -9.78
N GLY A 179 15.31 -1.00 -9.96
CA GLY A 179 14.89 -0.33 -11.19
C GLY A 179 13.40 -0.40 -11.47
N ILE A 180 12.54 -0.37 -10.45
CA ILE A 180 11.08 -0.36 -10.63
C ILE A 180 10.59 0.87 -11.41
N SER A 181 11.31 1.99 -11.34
CA SER A 181 10.87 3.26 -11.93
C SER A 181 10.62 3.19 -13.44
N VAL A 182 11.39 2.37 -14.18
CA VAL A 182 11.23 2.22 -15.64
C VAL A 182 9.88 1.65 -16.04
N PHE A 183 9.22 0.89 -15.16
CA PHE A 183 7.91 0.29 -15.43
C PHE A 183 6.76 1.22 -15.07
N LEU A 184 6.93 2.05 -14.03
CA LEU A 184 5.88 2.94 -13.52
C LEU A 184 5.41 3.95 -14.57
N GLU A 185 6.28 4.39 -15.51
CA GLU A 185 5.91 5.30 -16.61
C GLU A 185 4.71 4.79 -17.42
N SER A 186 4.53 3.46 -17.52
CA SER A 186 3.44 2.83 -18.28
C SER A 186 2.14 2.64 -17.48
N LEU A 187 2.19 2.69 -16.15
CA LEU A 187 1.07 2.30 -15.27
C LEU A 187 0.16 3.50 -14.95
N THR A 188 -0.30 4.19 -15.99
CA THR A 188 -1.01 5.48 -15.87
C THR A 188 -2.38 5.42 -15.16
N GLN A 189 -2.91 4.23 -14.93
CA GLN A 189 -4.16 4.02 -14.19
C GLN A 189 -3.98 3.98 -12.66
N LEU A 190 -2.73 3.98 -12.16
CA LEU A 190 -2.46 3.85 -10.73
C LEU A 190 -3.11 4.96 -9.90
N GLU A 191 -3.86 4.53 -8.88
CA GLU A 191 -4.44 5.37 -7.83
C GLU A 191 -3.75 5.12 -6.48
N TYR A 192 -3.20 3.93 -6.27
CA TYR A 192 -2.43 3.54 -5.08
C TYR A 192 -1.07 3.00 -5.47
N LEU A 193 -0.01 3.61 -4.92
CA LEU A 193 1.36 3.14 -5.05
C LEU A 193 2.07 3.15 -3.70
N ASN A 194 2.59 1.99 -3.29
CA ASN A 194 3.40 1.87 -2.09
C ASN A 194 4.76 1.23 -2.43
N LEU A 195 5.84 2.00 -2.25
CA LEU A 195 7.23 1.61 -2.45
C LEU A 195 8.06 1.83 -1.18
N SER A 196 7.41 1.84 -0.02
CA SER A 196 8.11 2.07 1.25
C SER A 196 9.17 0.99 1.51
N CYS A 197 10.31 1.37 2.08
CA CYS A 197 11.41 0.47 2.41
C CYS A 197 12.06 -0.25 1.20
N CYS A 198 11.90 0.27 -0.02
CA CYS A 198 12.61 -0.22 -1.21
C CYS A 198 13.93 0.52 -1.40
N GLN A 199 15.04 -0.21 -1.51
CA GLN A 199 16.40 0.36 -1.45
C GLN A 199 17.03 0.68 -2.82
N ASN A 200 16.39 0.33 -3.93
CA ASN A 200 16.94 0.60 -5.27
C ASN A 200 15.87 0.87 -6.32
N ILE A 201 15.02 1.87 -6.08
CA ILE A 201 13.84 2.08 -6.94
C ILE A 201 14.13 2.77 -8.28
N GLY A 202 15.31 3.37 -8.46
CA GLY A 202 15.71 4.09 -9.67
C GLY A 202 15.26 5.56 -9.69
N ASP A 203 15.27 6.17 -10.88
CA ASP A 203 14.87 7.57 -11.10
C ASP A 203 13.34 7.75 -11.02
N ILE A 204 12.86 8.20 -9.87
CA ILE A 204 11.44 8.36 -9.53
C ILE A 204 10.79 9.62 -10.12
N PRO A 205 11.45 10.81 -10.14
CA PRO A 205 10.87 12.02 -10.71
C PRO A 205 10.30 11.84 -12.11
N LYS A 206 11.06 11.18 -13.00
CA LYS A 206 10.62 10.89 -14.36
C LYS A 206 9.44 9.90 -14.38
N ALA A 207 9.53 8.87 -13.55
CA ALA A 207 8.57 7.76 -13.53
C ALA A 207 7.18 8.15 -13.00
N LEU A 208 7.11 9.03 -11.99
CA LEU A 208 5.84 9.43 -11.39
C LEU A 208 5.16 10.62 -12.10
N GLY A 209 5.87 11.34 -12.97
CA GLY A 209 5.35 12.53 -13.65
C GLY A 209 4.06 12.29 -14.47
N GLY A 210 3.84 11.05 -14.94
CA GLY A 210 2.65 10.65 -15.70
C GLY A 210 1.50 10.08 -14.86
N LEU A 211 1.67 9.89 -13.55
CA LEU A 211 0.70 9.19 -12.69
C LEU A 211 -0.33 10.13 -12.05
N TYR A 212 -1.01 10.91 -12.89
CA TYR A 212 -1.96 11.96 -12.47
C TYR A 212 -3.21 11.45 -11.73
N LYS A 213 -3.45 10.14 -11.71
CA LYS A 213 -4.55 9.50 -10.98
C LYS A 213 -4.21 9.14 -9.53
N LEU A 214 -2.93 9.21 -9.14
CA LEU A 214 -2.50 8.82 -7.80
C LEU A 214 -3.23 9.60 -6.71
N GLN A 215 -3.80 8.84 -5.78
CA GLN A 215 -4.46 9.31 -4.56
C GLN A 215 -3.68 8.90 -3.32
N TYR A 216 -2.95 7.78 -3.38
CA TYR A 216 -2.10 7.28 -2.30
C TYR A 216 -0.69 7.05 -2.82
N LEU A 217 0.28 7.71 -2.18
CA LEU A 217 1.70 7.49 -2.44
C LEU A 217 2.45 7.32 -1.12
N ASN A 218 3.15 6.20 -0.98
CA ASN A 218 4.06 5.96 0.12
C ASN A 218 5.47 5.64 -0.41
N LEU A 219 6.42 6.51 -0.10
CA LEU A 219 7.85 6.38 -0.41
C LEU A 219 8.70 6.34 0.87
N SER A 220 8.09 6.10 2.04
CA SER A 220 8.80 6.17 3.32
C SER A 220 9.97 5.19 3.38
N ASN A 221 11.12 5.63 3.88
CA ASN A 221 12.37 4.84 3.95
C ASN A 221 12.81 4.22 2.60
N SER A 222 12.40 4.79 1.47
CA SER A 222 12.86 4.36 0.15
C SER A 222 14.15 5.06 -0.27
N SER A 223 14.86 4.49 -1.24
CA SER A 223 16.10 5.07 -1.76
C SER A 223 15.92 6.43 -2.44
N TYR A 224 14.71 6.76 -2.89
CA TYR A 224 14.42 8.10 -3.44
C TYR A 224 14.72 9.20 -2.43
N LEU A 225 14.43 8.98 -1.15
CA LEU A 225 14.64 9.98 -0.10
C LEU A 225 16.10 10.07 0.35
N GLN A 226 16.92 9.06 0.04
CA GLN A 226 18.35 9.02 0.36
C GLN A 226 19.21 9.70 -0.71
N CYS A 227 18.63 10.09 -1.85
CA CYS A 227 19.35 10.83 -2.87
C CYS A 227 18.81 12.26 -2.90
N CYS A 228 19.71 13.25 -2.96
CA CYS A 228 19.37 14.66 -3.18
C CYS A 228 18.77 14.88 -4.59
N GLN A 229 17.56 14.39 -4.86
CA GLN A 229 16.81 14.62 -6.09
C GLN A 229 15.79 15.75 -5.90
N GLU A 230 15.49 16.47 -6.98
CA GLU A 230 14.43 17.48 -6.95
C GLU A 230 13.06 16.83 -6.76
N ALA A 231 12.26 17.39 -5.86
CA ALA A 231 10.92 16.90 -5.53
C ALA A 231 9.81 17.62 -6.31
N GLU A 232 10.14 18.52 -7.26
CA GLU A 232 9.16 19.36 -7.97
C GLU A 232 8.12 18.55 -8.76
N PHE A 233 8.46 17.34 -9.22
CA PHE A 233 7.51 16.45 -9.90
C PHE A 233 6.29 16.10 -9.02
N LEU A 234 6.44 16.13 -7.69
CA LEU A 234 5.34 15.89 -6.76
C LEU A 234 4.16 16.83 -7.07
N GLY A 235 4.43 18.07 -7.51
CA GLY A 235 3.42 19.03 -7.90
C GLY A 235 2.47 18.60 -9.02
N ALA A 236 2.81 17.57 -9.81
CA ALA A 236 1.94 17.00 -10.83
C ALA A 236 0.84 16.10 -10.23
N LEU A 237 1.07 15.54 -9.04
CA LEU A 237 0.21 14.55 -8.38
C LEU A 237 -0.95 15.21 -7.61
N THR A 238 -1.70 16.06 -8.29
CA THR A 238 -2.73 16.95 -7.67
C THR A 238 -3.92 16.23 -7.04
N LYS A 239 -4.12 14.94 -7.35
CA LYS A 239 -5.16 14.08 -6.76
C LYS A 239 -4.74 13.38 -5.47
N LEU A 240 -3.50 13.57 -5.00
CA LEU A 240 -3.03 12.94 -3.77
C LEU A 240 -3.91 13.32 -2.58
N VAL A 241 -4.33 12.29 -1.86
CA VAL A 241 -5.06 12.34 -0.59
C VAL A 241 -4.15 11.90 0.56
N TYR A 242 -3.25 10.95 0.30
CA TYR A 242 -2.29 10.42 1.24
C TYR A 242 -0.88 10.48 0.65
N LEU A 243 0.04 11.14 1.37
CA LEU A 243 1.45 11.19 1.02
C LEU A 243 2.30 10.88 2.26
N ASN A 244 3.10 9.82 2.16
CA ASN A 244 4.08 9.49 3.19
C ASN A 244 5.50 9.49 2.59
N LEU A 245 6.32 10.40 3.09
CA LEU A 245 7.73 10.56 2.74
C LEU A 245 8.63 10.42 3.98
N SER A 246 8.16 9.81 5.08
CA SER A 246 8.98 9.71 6.30
C SER A 246 10.25 8.90 6.07
N SER A 247 11.37 9.37 6.60
CA SER A 247 12.65 8.66 6.51
C SER A 247 13.66 9.26 7.47
N TRP A 248 14.38 8.39 8.18
CA TRP A 248 15.51 8.76 9.04
C TRP A 248 16.80 9.08 8.29
N TYR A 249 16.81 8.76 6.99
CA TYR A 249 17.93 8.93 6.08
C TYR A 249 17.54 9.87 4.93
N CYS A 250 16.60 10.78 5.18
CA CYS A 250 16.19 11.74 4.16
C CYS A 250 17.28 12.79 3.96
N GLU A 251 17.76 12.95 2.72
CA GLU A 251 18.72 14.00 2.36
C GLU A 251 18.03 15.25 1.79
N LEU A 252 16.70 15.23 1.63
CA LEU A 252 15.95 16.40 1.15
C LEU A 252 15.92 17.49 2.22
N GLN A 253 16.63 18.58 1.97
CA GLN A 253 16.69 19.72 2.89
C GLN A 253 15.43 20.60 2.84
N LYS A 254 14.70 20.56 1.72
CA LYS A 254 13.51 21.39 1.50
C LYS A 254 12.43 20.62 0.76
N LEU A 255 11.18 20.93 1.08
CA LEU A 255 10.04 20.56 0.27
C LEU A 255 9.90 21.51 -0.93
N PRO A 256 9.37 21.04 -2.07
CA PRO A 256 9.10 21.87 -3.23
C PRO A 256 7.91 22.81 -2.98
N GLU A 257 7.91 24.01 -3.57
CA GLU A 257 6.76 24.92 -3.49
C GLU A 257 5.52 24.32 -4.16
N ALA A 258 5.72 23.43 -5.13
CA ALA A 258 4.64 22.73 -5.80
C ALA A 258 3.82 21.82 -4.87
N LEU A 259 4.30 21.50 -3.66
CA LEU A 259 3.51 20.81 -2.63
C LEU A 259 2.22 21.56 -2.29
N GLY A 260 2.23 22.90 -2.36
CA GLY A 260 1.05 23.73 -2.17
C GLY A 260 -0.05 23.52 -3.22
N ARG A 261 0.18 22.72 -4.28
CA ARG A 261 -0.82 22.35 -5.28
C ARG A 261 -1.70 21.17 -4.83
N PHE A 262 -1.38 20.50 -3.73
CA PHE A 262 -2.14 19.35 -3.23
C PHE A 262 -3.43 19.75 -2.53
N THR A 263 -4.41 20.16 -3.33
CA THR A 263 -5.69 20.65 -2.83
C THR A 263 -6.55 19.57 -2.18
N GLN A 264 -6.27 18.28 -2.39
CA GLN A 264 -7.04 17.16 -1.83
C GLN A 264 -6.33 16.43 -0.68
N LEU A 265 -5.10 16.82 -0.35
CA LEU A 265 -4.27 16.09 0.60
C LEU A 265 -4.87 16.15 2.01
N LYS A 266 -5.05 14.98 2.62
CA LYS A 266 -5.58 14.81 3.98
C LYS A 266 -4.54 14.30 4.95
N TYR A 267 -3.58 13.52 4.47
CA TYR A 267 -2.51 12.94 5.27
C TYR A 267 -1.15 13.25 4.66
N LEU A 268 -0.28 13.86 5.47
CA LEU A 268 1.11 14.13 5.12
C LEU A 268 2.02 13.68 6.26
N ASN A 269 2.96 12.79 5.96
CA ASN A 269 3.99 12.36 6.90
C ASN A 269 5.38 12.66 6.34
N LEU A 270 6.14 13.45 7.09
CA LEU A 270 7.50 13.87 6.81
C LEU A 270 8.45 13.56 7.99
N SER A 271 8.04 12.66 8.88
CA SER A 271 8.81 12.39 10.08
C SER A 271 10.22 11.86 9.76
N GLY A 272 11.17 12.20 10.64
CA GLY A 272 12.58 11.81 10.50
C GLY A 272 13.41 12.69 9.56
N TRP A 273 12.83 13.71 8.92
CA TRP A 273 13.58 14.65 8.06
C TRP A 273 14.44 15.60 8.91
N ARG A 274 15.60 15.10 9.34
CA ARG A 274 16.47 15.81 10.30
C ARG A 274 16.92 17.18 9.82
N ASP A 275 17.18 17.31 8.52
CA ASP A 275 17.71 18.52 7.87
C ASP A 275 16.61 19.44 7.29
N LEU A 276 15.32 19.11 7.49
CA LEU A 276 14.23 19.99 7.07
C LEU A 276 14.21 21.25 7.92
N ALA A 277 14.74 22.34 7.37
CA ALA A 277 14.82 23.61 8.07
C ALA A 277 13.51 24.42 7.99
N LYS A 278 12.83 24.40 6.84
CA LYS A 278 11.67 25.26 6.55
C LYS A 278 10.62 24.56 5.72
N LEU A 279 9.36 24.89 6.00
CA LEU A 279 8.22 24.56 5.15
C LEU A 279 8.11 25.58 3.98
N PRO A 280 7.58 25.16 2.82
CA PRO A 280 7.43 26.05 1.66
C PRO A 280 6.38 27.13 1.93
N ARG A 281 6.47 28.26 1.23
CA ARG A 281 5.57 29.42 1.44
C ARG A 281 4.11 29.04 1.24
N LEU A 282 3.84 28.19 0.25
CA LEU A 282 2.50 27.74 -0.07
C LEU A 282 1.99 26.59 0.81
N PHE A 283 2.70 26.17 1.85
CA PHE A 283 2.29 25.01 2.67
C PHE A 283 0.91 25.21 3.33
N GLY A 284 0.55 26.45 3.68
CA GLY A 284 -0.78 26.77 4.21
C GLY A 284 -1.94 26.68 3.21
N SER A 285 -1.68 26.40 1.93
CA SER A 285 -2.73 26.14 0.94
C SER A 285 -3.39 24.77 1.09
N LEU A 286 -2.80 23.87 1.90
CA LEU A 286 -3.28 22.50 2.14
C LEU A 286 -4.52 22.47 3.04
N LYS A 287 -5.59 23.13 2.62
CA LYS A 287 -6.81 23.37 3.42
C LYS A 287 -7.56 22.09 3.81
N HIS A 288 -7.33 20.97 3.13
CA HIS A 288 -7.95 19.68 3.45
C HIS A 288 -7.07 18.80 4.34
N LEU A 289 -5.88 19.26 4.73
CA LEU A 289 -4.97 18.48 5.54
C LEU A 289 -5.56 18.26 6.93
N VAL A 290 -5.64 17.00 7.33
CA VAL A 290 -6.20 16.55 8.61
C VAL A 290 -5.10 16.04 9.52
N HIS A 291 -4.09 15.38 8.95
CA HIS A 291 -2.99 14.75 9.67
C HIS A 291 -1.66 15.23 9.11
N LEU A 292 -0.83 15.81 9.98
CA LEU A 292 0.54 16.23 9.68
C LEU A 292 1.49 15.64 10.72
N ASP A 293 2.47 14.88 10.26
CA ASP A 293 3.56 14.40 11.11
C ASP A 293 4.90 15.02 10.67
N LEU A 294 5.49 15.80 11.59
CA LEU A 294 6.80 16.43 11.49
C LEU A 294 7.73 15.99 12.63
N SER A 295 7.44 14.86 13.27
CA SER A 295 8.27 14.35 14.37
C SER A 295 9.69 14.06 13.91
N HIS A 296 10.65 14.28 14.79
CA HIS A 296 12.09 14.14 14.53
C HIS A 296 12.65 15.04 13.42
N CYS A 297 11.94 16.10 13.01
CA CYS A 297 12.46 17.16 12.15
C CYS A 297 13.31 18.15 12.96
N SER A 298 14.53 17.75 13.34
CA SER A 298 15.32 18.49 14.34
C SER A 298 15.80 19.89 13.93
N MET A 299 15.86 20.20 12.63
CA MET A 299 16.31 21.50 12.14
C MET A 299 15.17 22.48 11.89
N ILE A 300 13.91 22.07 12.10
CA ILE A 300 12.77 22.98 11.98
C ILE A 300 12.81 23.99 13.13
N ASP A 301 13.18 25.23 12.81
CA ASP A 301 13.40 26.27 13.81
C ASP A 301 12.15 27.12 14.06
N ARG A 302 11.26 27.21 13.06
CA ARG A 302 10.00 27.95 13.11
C ARG A 302 8.93 27.24 12.31
N LEU A 303 7.82 26.95 12.98
CA LEU A 303 6.57 26.68 12.26
C LEU A 303 6.09 28.02 11.71
N HIS A 304 6.33 28.26 10.43
CA HIS A 304 5.97 29.51 9.76
C HIS A 304 4.43 29.75 9.82
N GLU A 305 3.98 30.96 9.46
CA GLU A 305 2.55 31.31 9.28
C GLU A 305 1.79 30.30 8.42
N ALA A 306 2.50 29.51 7.62
CA ALA A 306 1.96 28.45 6.79
C ALA A 306 1.12 27.41 7.54
N LEU A 307 1.33 27.15 8.85
CA LEU A 307 0.45 26.23 9.59
C LEU A 307 -0.95 26.81 9.85
N VAL A 308 -1.08 28.15 9.92
CA VAL A 308 -2.36 28.84 10.19
C VAL A 308 -3.36 28.60 9.05
N GLY A 309 -2.86 28.37 7.84
CA GLY A 309 -3.69 28.03 6.68
C GLY A 309 -4.32 26.64 6.72
N LEU A 310 -3.85 25.74 7.61
CA LEU A 310 -4.30 24.36 7.72
C LEU A 310 -5.60 24.23 8.55
N ILE A 311 -6.65 24.91 8.12
CA ILE A 311 -7.89 25.12 8.88
C ILE A 311 -8.64 23.83 9.31
N ASN A 312 -8.37 22.69 8.67
CA ASN A 312 -8.97 21.39 8.97
C ASN A 312 -8.02 20.43 9.71
N LEU A 313 -6.85 20.90 10.14
CA LEU A 313 -5.86 20.08 10.82
C LEU A 313 -6.40 19.60 12.16
N LYS A 314 -6.37 18.29 12.39
CA LYS A 314 -6.82 17.63 13.62
C LYS A 314 -5.68 16.99 14.39
N TYR A 315 -4.71 16.45 13.66
CA TYR A 315 -3.55 15.78 14.21
C TYR A 315 -2.28 16.47 13.73
N LEU A 316 -1.47 16.92 14.68
CA LEU A 316 -0.14 17.48 14.45
C LEU A 316 0.84 16.78 15.40
N ASN A 317 1.87 16.14 14.83
CA ASN A 317 2.96 15.55 15.60
C ASN A 317 4.24 16.37 15.40
N LEU A 318 4.82 16.84 16.51
CA LEU A 318 6.03 17.66 16.58
C LEU A 318 7.05 17.08 17.57
N GLU A 319 6.91 15.81 17.96
CA GLU A 319 7.80 15.15 18.90
C GLU A 319 9.26 15.23 18.41
N TYR A 320 10.21 15.51 19.30
CA TYR A 320 11.64 15.66 18.97
C TYR A 320 11.97 16.70 17.88
N THR A 321 11.17 17.76 17.77
CA THR A 321 11.57 18.99 17.08
C THR A 321 12.32 19.93 18.04
N ARG A 322 13.10 20.89 17.52
CA ARG A 322 13.80 21.92 18.33
C ARG A 322 12.97 23.19 18.51
N LEU A 323 11.65 23.08 18.43
CA LEU A 323 10.75 24.23 18.52
C LEU A 323 10.65 24.68 19.98
N ASN A 324 11.31 25.79 20.30
CA ASN A 324 11.24 26.39 21.64
C ASN A 324 9.92 27.13 21.88
N LEU A 325 9.26 27.59 20.80
CA LEU A 325 8.01 28.34 20.84
C LEU A 325 7.11 27.89 19.70
N LEU A 326 5.86 27.61 20.03
CA LEU A 326 4.79 27.40 19.07
C LEU A 326 4.17 28.76 18.70
N PRO A 327 3.83 29.02 17.42
CA PRO A 327 3.16 30.26 17.04
C PRO A 327 1.84 30.44 17.80
N ASP A 328 1.61 31.64 18.37
CA ASP A 328 0.35 32.02 19.05
C ASP A 328 -0.88 31.72 18.17
N ASP A 329 -0.71 31.85 16.85
CA ASP A 329 -1.73 31.59 15.85
C ASP A 329 -2.18 30.12 15.74
N LEU A 330 -1.45 29.16 16.33
CA LEU A 330 -1.91 27.76 16.40
C LEU A 330 -3.20 27.61 17.19
N THR A 331 -3.46 28.51 18.14
CA THR A 331 -4.75 28.60 18.87
C THR A 331 -5.94 28.87 17.93
N LYS A 332 -5.68 29.42 16.72
CA LYS A 332 -6.72 29.66 15.70
C LYS A 332 -7.17 28.38 15.00
N LEU A 333 -6.42 27.28 15.13
CA LEU A 333 -6.78 25.97 14.56
C LEU A 333 -7.83 25.28 15.44
N ARG A 334 -9.09 25.65 15.24
CA ARG A 334 -10.25 25.23 16.06
C ARG A 334 -10.40 23.72 16.26
N TYR A 335 -9.92 22.91 15.32
CA TYR A 335 -10.07 21.45 15.34
C TYR A 335 -8.81 20.70 15.78
N LEU A 336 -7.72 21.42 16.06
CA LEU A 336 -6.46 20.81 16.41
C LEU A 336 -6.53 20.19 17.81
N ASN A 337 -6.26 18.89 17.91
CA ASN A 337 -6.15 18.24 19.21
C ASN A 337 -4.76 18.48 19.82
N LEU A 338 -4.70 19.35 20.82
CA LEU A 338 -3.47 19.71 21.53
C LEU A 338 -3.01 18.63 22.53
N SER A 339 -3.82 17.61 22.85
CA SER A 339 -3.43 16.55 23.80
C SER A 339 -2.20 15.77 23.33
N ASN A 340 -1.97 15.72 22.02
CA ASN A 340 -0.88 14.98 21.40
C ASN A 340 0.42 15.78 21.31
N LEU A 341 0.39 17.08 21.63
CA LEU A 341 1.58 17.93 21.72
C LEU A 341 2.31 17.80 23.08
N ARG A 342 1.78 17.00 24.00
CA ARG A 342 2.32 16.80 25.37
C ARG A 342 3.73 16.19 25.40
N ASN A 343 4.19 15.60 24.29
CA ASN A 343 5.53 15.01 24.19
C ASN A 343 6.57 15.97 23.56
N MET A 344 6.25 17.25 23.41
CA MET A 344 7.24 18.28 23.08
C MET A 344 8.14 18.57 24.30
N GLN A 345 9.26 19.29 24.11
CA GLN A 345 10.04 19.80 25.24
C GLN A 345 9.12 20.60 26.18
N GLU A 346 9.23 20.35 27.50
CA GLU A 346 8.35 20.93 28.54
C GLU A 346 8.18 22.45 28.37
N ASP A 347 9.27 23.17 28.11
CA ASP A 347 9.27 24.63 27.94
C ASP A 347 8.35 25.13 26.81
N ALA A 348 8.29 24.42 25.68
CA ALA A 348 7.51 24.82 24.51
C ALA A 348 6.00 24.54 24.71
N PHE A 349 5.68 23.44 25.41
CA PHE A 349 4.30 23.08 25.74
C PHE A 349 3.75 24.00 26.83
N ASP A 350 4.53 24.28 27.87
CA ASP A 350 4.15 25.18 28.96
C ASP A 350 3.95 26.61 28.45
N SER A 351 4.78 27.10 27.52
CA SER A 351 4.56 28.39 26.86
C SER A 351 3.22 28.45 26.12
N LEU A 352 2.82 27.38 25.41
CA LEU A 352 1.55 27.32 24.69
C LEU A 352 0.35 27.32 25.67
N ILE A 353 0.41 26.50 26.72
CA ILE A 353 -0.66 26.41 27.72
C ILE A 353 -0.80 27.73 28.48
N ASN A 354 0.31 28.34 28.91
CA ASN A 354 0.29 29.65 29.59
C ASN A 354 -0.33 30.74 28.70
N HIS A 355 -0.03 30.73 27.39
CA HIS A 355 -0.63 31.67 26.44
C HIS A 355 -2.13 31.42 26.21
N ILE A 356 -2.56 30.15 26.11
CA ILE A 356 -3.99 29.79 26.00
C ILE A 356 -4.73 30.26 27.25
N CYS A 357 -4.16 30.03 28.44
CA CYS A 357 -4.74 30.46 29.71
C CYS A 357 -4.77 31.98 29.88
N SER A 358 -3.86 32.74 29.29
CA SER A 358 -3.86 34.22 29.36
C SER A 358 -4.84 34.91 28.39
N ASN A 359 -5.37 34.17 27.41
CA ASN A 359 -6.29 34.70 26.38
C ASN A 359 -7.74 34.17 26.52
N LEU A 360 -8.03 33.45 27.60
CA LEU A 360 -9.38 33.09 28.07
C LEU A 360 -9.76 34.02 29.22
#